data_AF-A0A158DQA2-F1
#
_entry.id   AF-A0A158DQA2-F1
#
_cell.length_a   1.000
_cell.length_b   1.000
_cell.length_c   1.000
_cell.angle_alpha   90.00
_cell.angle_beta   90.00
_cell.angle_gamma   90.00
#
_symmetry.space_group_name_H-M   'P 1'
#
loop_
_entity.id
_entity.type
_entity.pdbx_description
1 polymer ?
#
loop_
_entity_poly.entity_id
_entity_poly.type
_entity_poly.pdbx_seq_one_letter_code
_entity_poly.pdbx_strand_id
1 'polypeptide(L)'
;MLLKTCTKCGESKTTSEFFSNGRGGKQACCKVCHSAVMAEQYKLPSRLVRSRFYAYRSHDKVKARSNDLTLEFFLERIERPCEYCGTTSHPRGLDRLDNSLGHLMTNVVPCCAECNRLRSDVHSPEVMRRILGPAIALARNEPLPNSNQILSCT
;
A
#
# COMPACT_ATOMS: atom_id res chain seq x y z
N MET A 1 -44.83 -9.09 11.45
CA MET A 1 -43.46 -8.65 11.07
C MET A 1 -42.57 -9.88 11.05
N LEU A 2 -41.76 -10.08 10.00
CA LEU A 2 -40.82 -11.19 9.96
C LEU A 2 -39.59 -10.86 10.80
N LEU A 3 -39.24 -11.73 11.75
CA LEU A 3 -38.07 -11.60 12.60
C LEU A 3 -36.92 -12.47 12.08
N LYS A 4 -35.68 -12.02 12.28
CA LYS A 4 -34.46 -12.73 11.93
C LYS A 4 -33.42 -12.53 13.02
N THR A 5 -32.74 -13.61 13.38
CA THR A 5 -31.63 -13.57 14.35
C THR A 5 -30.34 -13.10 13.68
N CYS A 6 -29.69 -12.11 14.25
CA CYS A 6 -28.39 -11.63 13.78
C CYS A 6 -27.28 -12.60 14.17
N THR A 7 -26.45 -13.02 13.22
CA THR A 7 -25.31 -13.93 13.48
C THR A 7 -24.13 -13.31 14.23
N LYS A 8 -24.21 -12.02 14.59
CA LYS A 8 -23.14 -11.28 15.31
C LYS A 8 -23.53 -10.93 16.74
N CYS A 9 -24.66 -10.25 16.95
CA CYS A 9 -25.13 -9.90 18.29
C CYS A 9 -26.10 -10.93 18.90
N GLY A 10 -26.58 -11.92 18.14
CA GLY A 10 -27.52 -12.94 18.63
C GLY A 10 -28.96 -12.47 18.81
N GLU A 11 -29.24 -11.17 18.71
CA GLU A 11 -30.59 -10.62 18.88
C GLU A 11 -31.53 -10.96 17.71
N SER A 12 -32.79 -11.23 18.03
CA SER A 12 -33.89 -11.37 17.05
C SER A 12 -34.48 -10.01 16.73
N LYS A 13 -34.33 -9.56 15.48
CA LYS A 13 -34.77 -8.23 15.02
C LYS A 13 -35.68 -8.33 13.81
N THR A 14 -36.43 -7.27 13.52
CA THR A 14 -37.23 -7.18 12.29
C THR A 14 -36.33 -7.23 11.06
N THR A 15 -36.83 -7.78 9.94
CA THR A 15 -36.04 -7.85 8.70
C THR A 15 -35.65 -6.48 8.11
N SER A 16 -36.28 -5.38 8.55
CA SER A 16 -35.89 -4.01 8.19
C SER A 16 -34.54 -3.61 8.79
N GLU A 17 -34.13 -4.25 9.89
CA GLU A 17 -32.84 -4.04 10.56
C GLU A 17 -31.67 -4.73 9.86
N PHE A 18 -31.90 -5.34 8.68
CA PHE A 18 -30.88 -6.04 7.90
C PHE A 18 -30.80 -5.44 6.48
N PHE A 19 -29.57 -5.34 5.95
CA PHE A 19 -29.36 -4.97 4.54
C PHE A 19 -29.86 -6.07 3.59
N SER A 20 -30.15 -5.68 2.34
CA SER A 20 -30.42 -6.64 1.25
C SER A 20 -29.16 -7.45 0.93
N ASN A 21 -29.32 -8.72 0.60
CA ASN A 21 -28.24 -9.56 0.09
C ASN A 21 -28.12 -9.54 -1.45
N GLY A 22 -28.96 -8.76 -2.15
CA GLY A 22 -28.98 -8.66 -3.62
C GLY A 22 -29.60 -9.85 -4.34
N ARG A 23 -30.08 -10.88 -3.61
CA ARG A 23 -30.72 -12.10 -4.15
C ARG A 23 -32.13 -12.29 -3.59
N GLY A 24 -32.84 -11.18 -3.36
CA GLY A 24 -34.19 -11.17 -2.78
C GLY A 24 -34.25 -11.47 -1.27
N GLY A 25 -33.12 -11.69 -0.60
CA GLY A 25 -33.05 -11.97 0.84
C GLY A 25 -32.41 -10.88 1.67
N LYS A 26 -32.23 -11.16 2.96
CA LYS A 26 -31.54 -10.30 3.93
C LYS A 26 -30.18 -10.84 4.28
N GLN A 27 -29.22 -9.96 4.53
CA GLN A 27 -27.90 -10.34 5.05
C GLN A 27 -28.01 -11.05 6.41
N ALA A 28 -26.96 -11.78 6.79
CA ALA A 28 -26.94 -12.58 8.02
C ALA A 28 -26.78 -11.74 9.31
N CYS A 29 -26.18 -10.55 9.21
CA CYS A 29 -25.98 -9.64 10.35
C CYS A 29 -26.82 -8.36 10.21
N CYS A 30 -27.22 -7.79 11.34
CA CYS A 30 -28.01 -6.56 11.37
C CYS A 30 -27.16 -5.35 10.92
N LYS A 31 -27.82 -4.27 10.51
CA LYS A 31 -27.19 -3.02 10.04
C LYS A 31 -26.18 -2.47 11.03
N VAL A 32 -26.49 -2.49 12.33
CA VAL A 32 -25.59 -2.03 13.40
C VAL A 32 -24.31 -2.85 13.43
N CYS A 33 -24.42 -4.18 13.51
CA CYS A 33 -23.25 -5.06 13.51
C CYS A 33 -22.45 -4.96 12.20
N HIS A 34 -23.14 -4.85 11.06
CA HIS A 34 -22.49 -4.65 9.77
C HIS A 34 -21.69 -3.34 9.76
N SER A 35 -22.29 -2.23 10.19
CA SER A 35 -21.61 -0.93 10.28
C SER A 35 -20.41 -0.97 11.23
N ALA A 36 -20.51 -1.68 12.36
CA ALA A 36 -19.39 -1.86 13.29
C ALA A 36 -18.23 -2.65 12.64
N VAL A 37 -18.53 -3.74 11.93
CA VAL A 37 -17.53 -4.50 11.17
C VAL A 37 -16.88 -3.64 10.10
N MET A 38 -17.69 -2.87 9.35
CA MET A 38 -17.17 -1.97 8.33
C MET A 38 -16.29 -0.88 8.95
N ALA A 39 -16.70 -0.25 10.05
CA ALA A 39 -15.90 0.74 10.77
C ALA A 39 -14.52 0.18 11.19
N GLU A 40 -14.46 -1.07 11.65
CA GLU A 40 -13.19 -1.72 11.98
C GLU A 40 -12.36 -2.02 10.72
N GLN A 41 -12.99 -2.46 9.62
CA GLN A 41 -12.31 -2.64 8.34
C GLN A 41 -11.75 -1.34 7.76
N TYR A 42 -12.42 -0.21 7.97
CA TYR A 42 -11.92 1.11 7.56
C TYR A 42 -10.69 1.56 8.36
N LYS A 43 -10.42 0.99 9.54
CA LYS A 43 -9.16 1.19 10.28
C LYS A 43 -8.02 0.36 9.71
N LEU A 44 -8.32 -0.71 8.98
CA LEU A 44 -7.31 -1.54 8.34
C LEU A 44 -6.84 -0.89 7.03
N PRO A 45 -5.57 -1.07 6.65
CA PRO A 45 -5.11 -0.67 5.33
C PRO A 45 -5.97 -1.31 4.26
N SER A 46 -6.26 -0.54 3.20
CA SER A 46 -7.15 -0.99 2.13
C SER A 46 -6.76 -2.38 1.64
N ARG A 47 -7.77 -3.17 1.19
CA ARG A 47 -7.53 -4.50 0.62
C ARG A 47 -6.45 -4.49 -0.46
N LEU A 48 -6.36 -3.40 -1.23
CA LEU A 48 -5.34 -3.19 -2.25
C LEU A 48 -3.92 -3.10 -1.66
N VAL A 49 -3.75 -2.33 -0.57
CA VAL A 49 -2.46 -2.20 0.13
C VAL A 49 -2.02 -3.54 0.71
N ARG A 50 -2.94 -4.27 1.37
CA ARG A 50 -2.64 -5.63 1.87
C ARG A 50 -2.27 -6.59 0.74
N SER A 51 -2.99 -6.55 -0.37
CA SER A 51 -2.71 -7.38 -1.55
C SER A 51 -1.30 -7.12 -2.08
N ARG A 52 -0.88 -5.86 -2.16
CA ARG A 52 0.48 -5.47 -2.60
C ARG A 52 1.56 -6.05 -1.68
N PHE A 53 1.38 -5.97 -0.37
CA PHE A 53 2.31 -6.57 0.59
C PHE A 53 2.51 -8.08 0.35
N TYR A 54 1.40 -8.83 0.20
CA TYR A 54 1.49 -10.27 -0.06
C TYR A 54 2.05 -10.58 -1.46
N ALA A 55 1.86 -9.69 -2.43
CA ALA A 55 2.45 -9.83 -3.76
C ALA A 55 3.98 -9.82 -3.71
N TYR A 56 4.60 -8.95 -2.88
CA TYR A 56 6.06 -8.96 -2.69
C TYR A 56 6.57 -10.29 -2.13
N ARG A 57 5.92 -10.82 -1.10
CA ARG A 57 6.26 -12.13 -0.51
C ARG A 57 6.13 -13.26 -1.51
N SER A 58 5.04 -13.27 -2.28
CA SER A 58 4.80 -14.28 -3.31
C SER A 58 5.86 -14.19 -4.42
N HIS A 59 6.15 -12.99 -4.91
CA HIS A 59 7.15 -12.74 -5.94
C HIS A 59 8.55 -13.23 -5.51
N ASP A 60 9.00 -12.85 -4.32
CA ASP A 60 10.32 -13.24 -3.84
C ASP A 60 10.41 -14.75 -3.59
N LYS A 61 9.35 -15.36 -3.05
CA LYS A 61 9.26 -16.81 -2.90
C LYS A 61 9.40 -17.53 -4.24
N VAL A 62 8.69 -17.10 -5.27
CA VAL A 62 8.76 -17.70 -6.63
C VAL A 62 10.15 -17.54 -7.23
N LYS A 63 10.85 -16.45 -6.92
CA LYS A 63 12.22 -16.17 -7.38
C LYS A 63 13.32 -16.71 -6.46
N ALA A 64 12.97 -17.48 -5.42
CA ALA A 64 13.89 -17.99 -4.40
C ALA A 64 14.76 -16.90 -3.74
N ARG A 65 14.17 -15.74 -3.45
CA ARG A 65 14.83 -14.62 -2.75
C ARG A 65 14.33 -14.48 -1.32
N SER A 66 15.20 -14.03 -0.43
CA SER A 66 14.86 -13.74 0.97
C SER A 66 13.91 -12.55 1.09
N ASN A 67 13.00 -12.61 2.06
CA ASN A 67 12.05 -11.54 2.36
C ASN A 67 11.77 -11.52 3.87
N ASP A 68 12.06 -10.40 4.54
CA ASP A 68 11.84 -10.20 5.98
C ASP A 68 10.80 -9.09 6.26
N LEU A 69 10.06 -8.64 5.23
CA LEU A 69 9.08 -7.57 5.40
C LEU A 69 7.99 -7.97 6.38
N THR A 70 7.74 -7.09 7.37
CA THR A 70 6.53 -7.11 8.19
C THR A 70 5.46 -6.21 7.59
N LEU A 71 4.19 -6.46 7.92
CA LEU A 71 3.10 -5.61 7.43
C LEU A 71 3.24 -4.20 8.00
N GLU A 72 3.62 -4.11 9.28
CA GLU A 72 3.82 -2.87 10.02
C GLU A 72 4.91 -2.01 9.35
N PHE A 73 6.05 -2.61 9.00
CA PHE A 73 7.11 -1.91 8.28
C PHE A 73 6.67 -1.46 6.90
N PHE A 74 5.95 -2.32 6.17
CA PHE A 74 5.46 -1.97 4.84
C PHE A 74 4.52 -0.75 4.89
N LEU A 75 3.56 -0.74 5.82
CA LEU A 75 2.62 0.36 5.99
C LEU A 75 3.33 1.65 6.39
N GLU A 76 4.24 1.58 7.35
CA GLU A 76 5.06 2.72 7.77
C GLU A 76 5.83 3.31 6.59
N ARG A 77 6.45 2.46 5.76
CA ARG A 77 7.26 2.93 4.63
C ARG A 77 6.45 3.51 3.49
N ILE A 78 5.32 2.94 3.13
CA ILE A 78 4.53 3.51 2.03
C ILE A 78 3.92 4.87 2.39
N GLU A 79 3.85 5.26 3.66
CA GLU A 79 3.43 6.62 4.06
C GLU A 79 4.55 7.67 3.90
N ARG A 80 5.81 7.25 3.75
CA ARG A 80 6.92 8.17 3.50
C ARG A 80 6.88 8.72 2.06
N PRO A 81 7.48 9.90 1.83
CA PRO A 81 7.74 10.41 0.48
C PRO A 81 8.48 9.37 -0.37
N CYS A 82 8.25 9.40 -1.69
CA CYS A 82 9.08 8.65 -2.63
C CYS A 82 10.57 9.02 -2.46
N GLU A 83 11.43 8.02 -2.29
CA GLU A 83 12.88 8.18 -2.11
C GLU A 83 13.54 8.96 -3.25
N TYR A 84 12.98 8.88 -4.46
CA TYR A 84 13.59 9.45 -5.65
C TYR A 84 13.03 10.83 -6.01
N CYS A 85 11.70 10.96 -6.13
CA CYS A 85 11.08 12.23 -6.55
C CYS A 85 10.42 13.01 -5.41
N GLY A 86 10.40 12.48 -4.18
CA GLY A 86 9.79 13.16 -3.03
C GLY A 86 8.26 13.19 -3.01
N THR A 87 7.55 12.65 -4.01
CA THR A 87 6.07 12.72 -4.02
C THR A 87 5.45 12.04 -2.81
N THR A 88 4.45 12.71 -2.21
CA THR A 88 3.48 12.15 -1.25
C THR A 88 2.09 12.05 -1.86
N SER A 89 1.86 12.70 -3.02
CA SER A 89 0.58 12.79 -3.73
C SER A 89 0.23 11.51 -4.48
N HIS A 90 1.23 10.75 -4.93
CA HIS A 90 1.02 9.48 -5.62
C HIS A 90 1.23 8.29 -4.67
N PRO A 91 0.51 7.16 -4.86
CA PRO A 91 0.73 5.98 -4.03
C PRO A 91 2.16 5.45 -4.12
N ARG A 92 2.76 5.12 -2.97
CA ARG A 92 4.05 4.44 -2.89
C ARG A 92 3.87 2.92 -2.74
N GLY A 93 4.84 2.20 -3.27
CA GLY A 93 5.17 0.84 -2.87
C GLY A 93 6.60 0.81 -2.32
N LEU A 94 7.24 -0.34 -2.47
CA LEU A 94 8.66 -0.50 -2.18
C LEU A 94 9.41 -0.80 -3.48
N ASP A 95 10.54 -0.13 -3.68
CA ASP A 95 11.55 -0.47 -4.67
C ASP A 95 12.74 -1.11 -3.96
N ARG A 96 13.38 -2.08 -4.59
CA ARG A 96 14.56 -2.77 -4.06
C ARG A 96 15.80 -1.95 -4.40
N LEU A 97 16.74 -1.77 -3.48
CA LEU A 97 17.98 -1.04 -3.78
C LEU A 97 18.89 -1.90 -4.68
N ASP A 98 19.04 -3.16 -4.32
CA ASP A 98 19.68 -4.20 -5.12
C ASP A 98 18.62 -5.19 -5.64
N ASN A 99 18.48 -5.29 -6.96
CA ASN A 99 17.51 -6.17 -7.62
C ASN A 99 17.92 -7.66 -7.63
N SER A 100 19.17 -7.97 -7.30
CA SER A 100 19.62 -9.35 -7.10
C SER A 100 19.06 -9.93 -5.79
N LEU A 101 18.84 -9.07 -4.79
CA LEU A 101 18.26 -9.43 -3.50
C LEU A 101 16.72 -9.34 -3.52
N GLY A 102 16.06 -9.96 -2.53
CA GLY A 102 14.61 -9.86 -2.35
C GLY A 102 14.21 -8.57 -1.62
N HIS A 103 12.93 -8.48 -1.23
CA HIS A 103 12.47 -7.37 -0.40
C HIS A 103 12.88 -7.61 1.05
N LEU A 104 14.09 -7.15 1.38
CA LEU A 104 14.58 -7.07 2.74
C LEU A 104 14.32 -5.66 3.29
N MET A 105 14.02 -5.51 4.57
CA MET A 105 13.81 -4.22 5.24
C MET A 105 15.03 -3.29 5.07
N THR A 106 16.22 -3.86 4.91
CA THR A 106 17.48 -3.17 4.62
C THR A 106 17.73 -2.89 3.14
N ASN A 107 16.99 -3.55 2.24
CA ASN A 107 17.16 -3.48 0.79
C ASN A 107 15.99 -2.76 0.09
N VAL A 108 15.14 -2.04 0.81
CA VAL A 108 13.97 -1.40 0.20
C VAL A 108 13.82 0.07 0.59
N VAL A 109 13.28 0.85 -0.34
CA VAL A 109 12.93 2.26 -0.15
C VAL A 109 11.52 2.55 -0.63
N PRO A 110 10.82 3.53 -0.04
CA PRO A 110 9.51 3.96 -0.53
C PRO A 110 9.65 4.52 -1.95
N CYS A 111 8.83 4.05 -2.88
CA CYS A 111 8.95 4.46 -4.28
C CYS A 111 7.59 4.54 -4.96
N CYS A 112 7.33 5.61 -5.71
CA CYS A 112 6.15 5.72 -6.55
C CYS A 112 6.27 4.84 -7.80
N ALA A 113 5.14 4.45 -8.39
CA ALA A 113 5.15 3.53 -9.53
C ALA A 113 5.92 4.05 -10.75
N GLU A 114 5.95 5.37 -10.97
CA GLU A 114 6.68 5.97 -12.09
C GLU A 114 8.19 5.88 -11.89
N CYS A 115 8.71 6.29 -10.73
CA CYS A 115 10.13 6.17 -10.43
C CYS A 115 10.58 4.70 -10.39
N ASN A 116 9.78 3.79 -9.83
CA ASN A 116 10.10 2.37 -9.78
C ASN A 116 10.21 1.77 -11.20
N ARG A 117 9.29 2.17 -12.11
CA ARG A 117 9.33 1.75 -13.51
C ARG A 117 10.53 2.33 -14.25
N LEU A 118 10.84 3.60 -14.02
CA LEU A 118 11.99 4.23 -14.65
C LEU A 118 13.29 3.59 -14.17
N ARG A 119 13.44 3.35 -12.86
CA ARG A 119 14.63 2.69 -12.31
C ARG A 119 14.79 1.30 -12.91
N SER A 120 13.77 0.44 -12.74
CA SER A 120 13.79 -0.94 -13.19
C SER A 120 15.12 -1.63 -12.83
N ASP A 121 15.64 -2.47 -13.72
CA ASP A 121 17.02 -2.98 -13.72
C ASP A 121 17.99 -2.09 -14.55
N VAL A 122 17.58 -0.87 -14.90
CA VAL A 122 18.28 -0.01 -15.88
C VAL A 122 19.11 1.08 -15.19
N HIS A 123 18.56 1.75 -14.19
CA HIS A 123 19.21 2.86 -13.51
C HIS A 123 19.54 2.51 -12.06
N SER A 124 20.68 2.99 -11.57
CA SER A 124 21.04 2.81 -10.16
C SER A 124 20.12 3.67 -9.26
N PRO A 125 19.92 3.27 -7.99
CA PRO A 125 19.26 4.12 -7.01
C PRO A 125 19.89 5.52 -6.91
N GLU A 126 21.20 5.64 -7.18
CA GLU A 126 21.92 6.90 -7.12
C GLU A 126 21.57 7.85 -8.25
N VAL A 127 21.51 7.35 -9.49
CA VAL A 127 21.05 8.14 -10.64
C VAL A 127 19.61 8.60 -10.44
N MET A 128 18.77 7.73 -9.87
CA MET A 128 17.39 8.07 -9.53
C MET A 128 17.31 9.18 -8.47
N ARG A 129 18.11 9.12 -7.41
CA ARG A 129 18.13 10.16 -6.36
C ARG A 129 18.62 11.51 -6.87
N ARG A 130 19.68 11.52 -7.69
CA ARG A 130 20.36 12.77 -8.08
C ARG A 130 19.80 13.45 -9.31
N ILE A 131 19.27 12.68 -10.26
CA ILE A 131 18.95 13.20 -11.60
C ILE A 131 17.49 12.90 -11.96
N LEU A 132 17.14 11.63 -12.08
CA LEU A 132 15.87 11.25 -12.70
C LEU A 132 14.65 11.51 -11.80
N GLY A 133 14.78 11.25 -10.50
CA GLY A 133 13.75 11.55 -9.50
C GLY A 133 13.45 13.05 -9.40
N PRO A 134 14.47 13.92 -9.22
CA PRO A 134 14.30 15.37 -9.30
C PRO A 134 13.67 15.85 -10.61
N ALA A 135 14.06 15.30 -11.76
CA ALA A 135 13.45 15.63 -13.05
C ALA A 135 11.95 15.27 -13.10
N ILE A 136 11.55 14.12 -12.56
CA ILE A 136 10.13 13.75 -12.43
C ILE A 136 9.40 14.73 -11.51
N ALA A 137 10.00 15.12 -10.39
CA ALA A 137 9.39 16.08 -9.47
C ALA A 137 9.13 17.43 -10.15
N LEU A 138 10.12 17.94 -10.88
CA LEU A 138 10.00 19.16 -11.68
C LEU A 138 8.89 19.05 -12.74
N ALA A 139 8.85 17.93 -13.48
CA ALA A 139 7.82 17.70 -14.49
C ALA A 139 6.39 17.69 -13.90
N ARG A 140 6.25 17.36 -12.61
CA ARG A 140 4.98 17.36 -11.88
C ARG A 140 4.70 18.67 -11.15
N ASN A 141 5.59 19.65 -11.20
CA ASN A 141 5.56 20.86 -10.36
C ASN A 141 5.51 20.54 -8.85
N GLU A 142 6.16 19.45 -8.44
CA GLU A 142 6.33 19.07 -7.04
C GLU A 142 7.63 19.68 -6.48
N PRO A 143 7.70 19.95 -5.16
CA PRO A 143 8.95 20.38 -4.53
C PRO A 143 10.06 19.36 -4.80
N LEU A 144 11.27 19.89 -5.08
CA LEU A 144 12.43 19.04 -5.23
C LEU A 144 12.70 18.27 -3.91
N PRO A 145 13.02 16.97 -3.97
CA PRO A 145 13.43 16.23 -2.79
C PRO A 145 14.68 16.88 -2.18
N ASN A 146 14.77 16.89 -0.84
CA ASN A 146 15.77 17.64 -0.07
C ASN A 146 17.17 17.63 -0.72
N SER A 147 17.66 18.82 -1.03
CA SER A 147 18.83 19.15 -1.83
C SER A 147 20.20 18.78 -1.23
N ASN A 148 20.24 18.09 -0.08
CA ASN A 148 21.49 17.69 0.59
C ASN A 148 22.29 16.60 -0.17
N GLN A 149 21.84 16.18 -1.36
CA GLN A 149 22.57 15.26 -2.25
C GLN A 149 22.93 15.86 -3.61
N ILE A 150 22.70 17.17 -3.82
CA ILE A 150 23.31 17.88 -4.95
C ILE A 150 24.77 18.11 -4.56
N LEU A 151 25.62 17.11 -4.83
CA LEU A 151 27.06 17.29 -4.74
C LEU A 151 27.44 18.45 -5.65
N SER A 152 28.02 19.46 -5.02
CA SER A 152 28.96 20.39 -5.62
C SER A 152 29.95 19.61 -6.48
N CYS A 153 29.76 19.65 -7.80
CA CYS A 153 30.85 19.42 -8.72
C CYS A 153 31.77 20.65 -8.62
N THR A 154 32.70 20.60 -7.67
CA THR A 154 33.97 21.32 -7.73
C THR A 154 35.05 20.35 -8.15
#